data_AF-A0A078HI94-F1
#
_entry.id   AF-A0A078HI94-F1
#
_cell.length_a   1.000
_cell.length_b   1.000
_cell.length_c   1.000
_cell.angle_alpha   90.00
_cell.angle_beta   90.00
_cell.angle_gamma   90.00
#
_symmetry.space_group_name_H-M   'P 1'
#
loop_
_entity.id
_entity.type
_entity.pdbx_description
1 polymer ?
#
loop_
_entity_poly.entity_id
_entity_poly.type
_entity_poly.pdbx_seq_one_letter_code
_entity_poly.pdbx_strand_id
1 'polypeptide(L)'
;MSRCEHRSIIRLYYRSMGEALDGIEFARGDANSTWGSVRAAMGHPKPFDLKYVAVGNEDCWQKYTYYKGNYLVFYNAIKKAYPDIKIISNCDGSSQPLDHPADYYDFHVYKPAKELFSMSHKFDKTSRDGPKAFVSEYAVNITDANTGNLLAALGEAGFLLGLEKNSDVVGMVSYAPLFLNTNDRRWLPDAIVFNSSHLYGTPSYWVQQFFTESSGATLLSSTMEGNSSYVEASAISFQSNGSDYIQIKAVNFANVTVELKVKMTGLDSSNTKASAKKKKVLTSASVMDENSFSNPEMIKPQESIGVMSEGNFTFVLPPYSFSVTRRCRL
;
A
#
# COMPACT_ATOMS: atom_id res chain seq x y z
N MET A 1 -1.82 9.63 19.63
CA MET A 1 -2.45 9.84 18.31
C MET A 1 -1.35 9.97 17.26
N SER A 2 -0.93 8.86 16.65
CA SER A 2 -0.17 8.90 15.39
C SER A 2 -1.12 9.43 14.31
N ARG A 3 -0.83 10.60 13.74
CA ARG A 3 -1.58 11.11 12.60
C ARG A 3 -1.21 10.23 11.40
N CYS A 4 -2.13 9.39 10.94
CA CYS A 4 -2.12 9.02 9.52
C CYS A 4 -2.23 10.33 8.75
N GLU A 5 -1.15 10.74 8.07
CA GLU A 5 -1.23 11.80 7.07
C GLU A 5 -2.27 11.37 6.04
N HIS A 6 -3.46 11.98 6.08
CA HIS A 6 -4.44 11.78 5.02
C HIS A 6 -3.84 12.41 3.76
N ARG A 7 -3.51 11.57 2.78
CA ARG A 7 -3.02 12.01 1.48
C ARG A 7 -4.22 12.09 0.54
N SER A 8 -4.77 13.29 0.40
CA SER A 8 -5.82 13.53 -0.58
C SER A 8 -5.22 13.61 -1.97
N ILE A 9 -5.66 12.72 -2.85
CA ILE A 9 -5.28 12.63 -4.26
C ILE A 9 -6.53 12.87 -5.09
N ILE A 10 -6.44 13.73 -6.09
CA ILE A 10 -7.47 13.86 -7.14
C ILE A 10 -6.87 13.39 -8.46
N ARG A 11 -7.54 12.45 -9.14
CA ARG A 11 -7.26 12.12 -10.55
C ARG A 11 -8.06 13.07 -11.45
N LEU A 12 -7.37 13.75 -12.36
CA LEU A 12 -7.97 14.64 -13.35
C LEU A 12 -8.36 13.84 -14.58
N TYR A 13 -9.67 13.75 -14.84
CA TYR A 13 -10.26 13.23 -16.08
C TYR A 13 -10.88 14.33 -16.95
N TYR A 14 -10.46 15.59 -16.73
CA TYR A 14 -11.09 16.76 -17.31
C TYR A 14 -10.88 16.83 -18.83
N ARG A 15 -11.90 17.34 -19.54
CA ARG A 15 -11.83 17.55 -20.99
C ARG A 15 -10.94 18.73 -21.35
N SER A 16 -10.73 19.66 -20.42
CA SER A 16 -9.90 20.84 -20.63
C SER A 16 -9.07 21.24 -19.41
N MET A 17 -8.01 22.01 -19.64
CA MET A 17 -7.15 22.60 -18.62
C MET A 17 -7.92 23.52 -17.64
N GLY A 18 -8.92 24.27 -18.14
CA GLY A 18 -9.72 25.18 -17.32
C GLY A 18 -10.49 24.42 -16.24
N GLU A 19 -11.20 23.37 -16.63
CA GLU A 19 -11.99 22.55 -15.69
C GLU A 19 -11.11 21.90 -14.60
N ALA A 20 -9.87 21.54 -14.93
CA ALA A 20 -8.93 21.01 -13.94
C ALA A 20 -8.54 22.06 -12.89
N LEU A 21 -8.27 23.30 -13.30
CA LEU A 21 -7.97 24.40 -12.38
C LEU A 21 -9.21 24.77 -11.56
N ASP A 22 -10.39 24.76 -12.16
CA ASP A 22 -11.67 24.97 -11.49
C ASP A 22 -11.90 23.95 -10.37
N GLY A 23 -11.63 22.66 -10.64
CA GLY A 23 -11.71 21.60 -9.64
C GLY A 23 -10.71 21.79 -8.48
N ILE A 24 -9.49 22.23 -8.77
CA ILE A 24 -8.50 22.55 -7.73
C ILE A 24 -8.92 23.80 -6.95
N GLU A 25 -9.48 24.83 -7.60
CA GLU A 25 -9.99 26.03 -6.93
C GLU A 25 -11.21 25.70 -6.05
N PHE A 26 -12.11 24.83 -6.50
CA PHE A 26 -13.18 24.32 -5.65
C PHE A 26 -12.61 23.70 -4.37
N ALA A 27 -11.58 22.86 -4.50
CA ALA A 27 -10.97 22.19 -3.36
C ALA A 27 -10.17 23.11 -2.43
N ARG A 28 -9.36 24.02 -3.00
CA ARG A 28 -8.34 24.80 -2.27
C ARG A 28 -8.60 26.31 -2.19
N GLY A 29 -9.43 26.85 -3.07
CA GLY A 29 -9.66 28.29 -3.21
C GLY A 29 -10.31 28.90 -1.98
N ASP A 30 -10.13 30.20 -1.80
CA ASP A 30 -10.74 30.97 -0.73
C ASP A 30 -12.27 30.92 -0.82
N ALA A 31 -12.97 31.05 0.31
CA ALA A 31 -14.44 30.99 0.33
C ALA A 31 -15.11 32.12 -0.49
N ASN A 32 -14.35 33.15 -0.88
CA ASN A 32 -14.81 34.25 -1.72
C ASN A 32 -14.41 34.10 -3.20
N SER A 33 -13.68 33.06 -3.56
CA SER A 33 -13.30 32.78 -4.93
C SER A 33 -14.47 32.16 -5.71
N THR A 34 -14.39 32.08 -7.04
CA THR A 34 -15.49 31.58 -7.88
C THR A 34 -15.91 30.18 -7.42
N TRP A 35 -14.98 29.23 -7.41
CA TRP A 35 -15.30 27.84 -7.05
C TRP A 35 -15.19 27.57 -5.54
N GLY A 36 -14.36 28.30 -4.82
CA GLY A 36 -14.30 28.20 -3.36
C GLY A 36 -15.58 28.66 -2.67
N SER A 37 -16.30 29.64 -3.24
CA SER A 37 -17.62 30.06 -2.75
C SER A 37 -18.69 28.98 -2.92
N VAL A 38 -18.62 28.18 -3.98
CA VAL A 38 -19.50 27.01 -4.17
C VAL A 38 -19.25 25.98 -3.07
N ARG A 39 -17.97 25.63 -2.80
CA ARG A 39 -17.60 24.73 -1.69
C ARG A 39 -18.11 25.25 -0.34
N ALA A 40 -17.98 26.55 -0.09
CA ALA A 40 -18.45 27.18 1.13
C ALA A 40 -19.99 27.14 1.27
N ALA A 41 -20.71 27.44 0.20
CA ALA A 41 -22.18 27.36 0.16
C ALA A 41 -22.70 25.93 0.36
N MET A 42 -21.93 24.92 -0.04
CA MET A 42 -22.20 23.50 0.24
C MET A 42 -21.91 23.08 1.70
N GLY A 43 -21.54 24.03 2.58
CA GLY A 43 -21.33 23.79 4.00
C GLY A 43 -19.89 23.52 4.40
N HIS A 44 -18.92 23.64 3.48
CA HIS A 44 -17.50 23.42 3.78
C HIS A 44 -16.63 24.65 3.46
N PRO A 45 -16.70 25.72 4.28
CA PRO A 45 -15.99 26.98 3.97
C PRO A 45 -14.47 26.86 3.96
N LYS A 46 -13.89 25.94 4.77
CA LYS A 46 -12.44 25.73 4.81
C LYS A 46 -11.93 24.98 3.57
N PRO A 47 -10.76 25.33 3.01
CA PRO A 47 -10.10 24.52 1.98
C PRO A 47 -9.83 23.08 2.43
N PHE A 48 -9.84 22.14 1.48
CA PHE A 48 -9.35 20.77 1.70
C PHE A 48 -7.82 20.71 1.61
N ASP A 49 -7.22 19.72 2.29
CA ASP A 49 -5.78 19.45 2.26
C ASP A 49 -5.36 18.67 1.00
N LEU A 50 -5.60 19.25 -0.18
CA LEU A 50 -5.26 18.65 -1.47
C LEU A 50 -3.76 18.81 -1.77
N LYS A 51 -3.00 17.72 -1.62
CA LYS A 51 -1.54 17.69 -1.81
C LYS A 51 -1.12 17.12 -3.15
N TYR A 52 -1.90 16.20 -3.71
CA TYR A 52 -1.52 15.44 -4.88
C TYR A 52 -2.57 15.53 -5.98
N VAL A 53 -2.11 15.70 -7.21
CA VAL A 53 -2.96 15.69 -8.40
C VAL A 53 -2.35 14.74 -9.43
N ALA A 54 -3.10 13.72 -9.82
CA ALA A 54 -2.74 12.81 -10.89
C ALA A 54 -3.37 13.28 -12.21
N VAL A 55 -2.58 13.32 -13.28
CA VAL A 55 -3.04 13.80 -14.60
C VAL A 55 -3.30 12.58 -15.49
N GLY A 56 -4.57 12.27 -15.75
CA GLY A 56 -5.00 11.09 -16.54
C GLY A 56 -5.05 9.77 -15.76
N ASN A 57 -5.38 8.67 -16.46
CA ASN A 57 -5.39 7.30 -15.94
C ASN A 57 -5.18 6.25 -17.04
N GLU A 58 -4.13 5.41 -16.92
CA GLU A 58 -3.75 4.35 -17.87
C GLU A 58 -3.60 4.76 -19.36
N ASP A 59 -3.30 6.03 -19.65
CA ASP A 59 -3.25 6.61 -20.99
C ASP A 59 -1.86 6.48 -21.63
N CYS A 60 -0.82 6.36 -20.79
CA CYS A 60 0.56 6.46 -21.23
C CYS A 60 0.94 5.35 -22.24
N TRP A 61 0.49 4.11 -22.02
CA TRP A 61 0.93 2.96 -22.80
C TRP A 61 0.42 2.94 -24.25
N GLN A 62 -0.82 3.35 -24.49
CA GLN A 62 -1.45 3.26 -25.82
C GLN A 62 -1.33 4.54 -26.64
N LYS A 63 -1.15 5.70 -25.98
CA LYS A 63 -1.25 7.03 -26.61
C LYS A 63 -0.16 7.97 -26.11
N TYR A 64 1.03 7.45 -25.86
CA TYR A 64 2.14 8.17 -25.24
C TYR A 64 2.36 9.59 -25.79
N THR A 65 2.45 9.76 -27.11
CA THR A 65 2.67 11.08 -27.73
C THR A 65 1.56 12.08 -27.39
N TYR A 66 0.30 11.64 -27.43
CA TYR A 66 -0.86 12.47 -27.10
C TYR A 66 -0.92 12.76 -25.59
N TYR A 67 -0.71 11.73 -24.77
CA TYR A 67 -0.65 11.86 -23.32
C TYR A 67 0.42 12.88 -22.91
N LYS A 68 1.67 12.73 -23.39
CA LYS A 68 2.78 13.62 -23.03
C LYS A 68 2.47 15.07 -23.41
N GLY A 69 1.98 15.30 -24.63
CA GLY A 69 1.61 16.64 -25.09
C GLY A 69 0.59 17.30 -24.17
N ASN A 70 -0.49 16.59 -23.84
CA ASN A 70 -1.53 17.08 -22.93
C ASN A 70 -1.00 17.25 -21.50
N TYR A 71 -0.28 16.25 -20.97
CA TYR A 71 0.29 16.25 -19.64
C TYR A 71 1.09 17.53 -19.38
N LEU A 72 1.95 17.94 -20.31
CA LEU A 72 2.77 19.15 -20.15
C LEU A 72 1.93 20.42 -20.08
N VAL A 73 0.79 20.49 -20.78
CA VAL A 73 -0.15 21.61 -20.68
C VAL A 73 -0.75 21.68 -19.27
N PHE A 74 -1.28 20.56 -18.77
CA PHE A 74 -1.85 20.49 -17.41
C PHE A 74 -0.79 20.73 -16.34
N TYR A 75 0.38 20.09 -16.44
CA TYR A 75 1.50 20.24 -15.52
C TYR A 75 1.90 21.71 -15.36
N ASN A 76 2.15 22.40 -16.47
CA ASN A 76 2.58 23.80 -16.44
C ASN A 76 1.50 24.71 -15.85
N ALA A 77 0.23 24.50 -16.21
CA ALA A 77 -0.88 25.29 -15.69
C ALA A 77 -1.07 25.10 -14.18
N ILE A 78 -1.05 23.85 -13.70
CA ILE A 78 -1.21 23.50 -12.30
C ILE A 78 -0.01 24.02 -11.50
N LYS A 79 1.23 23.79 -11.95
CA LYS A 79 2.42 24.30 -11.24
C LYS A 79 2.48 25.82 -11.20
N LYS A 80 1.97 26.51 -12.22
CA LYS A 80 1.89 27.97 -12.22
C LYS A 80 0.90 28.49 -11.17
N ALA A 81 -0.26 27.85 -11.03
CA ALA A 81 -1.31 28.28 -10.10
C ALA A 81 -1.09 27.78 -8.66
N TYR A 82 -0.58 26.56 -8.52
CA TYR A 82 -0.44 25.81 -7.27
C TYR A 82 0.93 25.10 -7.22
N PRO A 83 2.04 25.85 -7.07
CA PRO A 83 3.40 25.30 -7.16
C PRO A 83 3.71 24.24 -6.09
N ASP A 84 2.97 24.24 -4.98
CA ASP A 84 3.11 23.30 -3.86
C ASP A 84 2.46 21.92 -4.12
N ILE A 85 1.47 21.84 -5.03
CA ILE A 85 0.82 20.57 -5.37
C ILE A 85 1.82 19.63 -6.04
N LYS A 86 1.86 18.39 -5.56
CA LYS A 86 2.65 17.30 -6.13
C LYS A 86 1.90 16.67 -7.29
N ILE A 87 2.53 16.63 -8.47
CA ILE A 87 1.89 16.11 -9.67
C ILE A 87 2.35 14.67 -9.93
N ILE A 88 1.40 13.77 -10.13
CA ILE A 88 1.62 12.37 -10.47
C ILE A 88 1.44 12.19 -11.99
N SER A 89 2.47 11.69 -12.67
CA SER A 89 2.35 11.21 -14.05
C SER A 89 1.81 9.80 -14.08
N ASN A 90 0.94 9.50 -15.04
CA ASN A 90 0.40 8.17 -15.35
C ASN A 90 1.45 7.22 -15.99
N CYS A 91 2.56 7.74 -16.49
CA CYS A 91 3.60 6.90 -17.08
C CYS A 91 4.39 6.13 -16.03
N ASP A 92 4.63 4.84 -16.23
CA ASP A 92 5.50 4.02 -15.38
C ASP A 92 6.97 4.43 -15.54
N GLY A 93 7.58 4.93 -14.45
CA GLY A 93 8.99 5.29 -14.34
C GLY A 93 9.89 4.23 -13.66
N SER A 94 9.36 3.04 -13.35
CA SER A 94 10.04 2.04 -12.52
C SER A 94 11.25 1.40 -13.19
N SER A 95 11.19 1.20 -14.51
CA SER A 95 12.25 0.56 -15.30
C SER A 95 13.06 1.55 -16.15
N GLN A 96 12.48 2.69 -16.49
CA GLN A 96 13.09 3.73 -17.32
C GLN A 96 12.72 5.10 -16.75
N PRO A 97 13.66 6.05 -16.65
CA PRO A 97 13.35 7.39 -16.20
C PRO A 97 12.27 8.05 -17.06
N LEU A 98 11.40 8.84 -16.42
CA LEU A 98 10.48 9.72 -17.15
C LEU A 98 11.27 10.79 -17.92
N ASP A 99 10.79 11.11 -19.11
CA ASP A 99 11.37 12.13 -19.99
C ASP A 99 10.57 13.45 -19.97
N HIS A 100 9.81 13.64 -18.90
CA HIS A 100 8.99 14.81 -18.58
C HIS A 100 8.96 15.01 -17.06
N PRO A 101 8.73 16.24 -16.57
CA PRO A 101 8.75 16.51 -15.14
C PRO A 101 7.55 15.89 -14.43
N ALA A 102 7.76 15.32 -13.25
CA ALA A 102 6.72 14.86 -12.33
C ALA A 102 7.29 14.82 -10.90
N ASP A 103 6.44 14.92 -9.88
CA ASP A 103 6.85 14.66 -8.50
C ASP A 103 6.75 13.17 -8.15
N TYR A 104 5.79 12.48 -8.77
CA TYR A 104 5.54 11.04 -8.63
C TYR A 104 5.15 10.46 -9.99
N TYR A 105 5.26 9.15 -10.11
CA TYR A 105 4.76 8.40 -11.25
C TYR A 105 3.85 7.25 -10.82
N ASP A 106 2.92 6.89 -11.68
CA ASP A 106 1.92 5.88 -11.41
C ASP A 106 2.42 4.49 -11.82
N PHE A 107 2.09 3.48 -11.01
CA PHE A 107 2.40 2.09 -11.28
C PHE A 107 1.19 1.21 -10.99
N HIS A 108 0.70 0.52 -12.03
CA HIS A 108 -0.45 -0.38 -11.95
C HIS A 108 0.00 -1.83 -12.19
N VAL A 109 -0.49 -2.78 -11.39
CA VAL A 109 -0.19 -4.20 -11.60
C VAL A 109 -1.31 -5.14 -11.16
N TYR A 110 -1.82 -5.92 -12.10
CA TYR A 110 -2.78 -7.00 -11.82
C TYR A 110 -2.23 -8.31 -12.38
N LYS A 111 -1.91 -9.26 -11.50
CA LYS A 111 -1.18 -10.49 -11.86
C LYS A 111 -1.66 -11.72 -11.08
N PRO A 112 -1.41 -12.94 -11.56
CA PRO A 112 -1.55 -14.14 -10.73
C PRO A 112 -0.71 -14.07 -9.46
N ALA A 113 -1.11 -14.78 -8.41
CA ALA A 113 -0.57 -14.62 -7.06
C ALA A 113 0.94 -14.88 -6.99
N LYS A 114 1.40 -15.94 -7.67
CA LYS A 114 2.83 -16.28 -7.70
C LYS A 114 3.67 -15.25 -8.46
N GLU A 115 3.13 -14.69 -9.55
CA GLU A 115 3.81 -13.63 -10.31
C GLU A 115 3.91 -12.37 -9.46
N LEU A 116 2.83 -11.95 -8.81
CA LEU A 116 2.82 -10.77 -7.96
C LEU A 116 3.75 -10.93 -6.75
N PHE A 117 3.76 -12.10 -6.11
CA PHE A 117 4.73 -12.44 -5.07
C PHE A 117 6.18 -12.26 -5.54
N SER A 118 6.49 -12.78 -6.73
CA SER A 118 7.84 -12.72 -7.32
C SER A 118 8.26 -11.30 -7.70
N MET A 119 7.32 -10.35 -7.73
CA MET A 119 7.58 -8.92 -7.92
C MET A 119 8.03 -8.22 -6.63
N SER A 120 8.29 -8.94 -5.53
CA SER A 120 8.91 -8.40 -4.30
C SER A 120 10.22 -7.63 -4.55
N HIS A 121 10.89 -7.90 -5.67
CA HIS A 121 12.13 -7.24 -6.09
C HIS A 121 11.96 -6.23 -7.23
N LYS A 122 10.71 -5.86 -7.60
CA LYS A 122 10.41 -5.01 -8.76
C LYS A 122 11.13 -3.66 -8.70
N PHE A 123 11.25 -3.07 -7.52
CA PHE A 123 11.81 -1.73 -7.33
C PHE A 123 13.27 -1.73 -6.87
N ASP A 124 13.87 -2.91 -6.62
CA ASP A 124 15.25 -3.03 -6.11
C ASP A 124 16.27 -2.32 -7.01
N LYS A 125 16.02 -2.30 -8.32
CA LYS A 125 16.90 -1.69 -9.34
C LYS A 125 16.36 -0.37 -9.89
N THR A 126 15.25 0.15 -9.37
CA THR A 126 14.72 1.44 -9.79
C THR A 126 15.72 2.54 -9.44
N SER A 127 15.82 3.55 -10.30
CA SER A 127 16.68 4.72 -10.07
C SER A 127 16.28 5.41 -8.76
N ARG A 128 17.26 5.77 -7.93
CA ARG A 128 17.04 6.60 -6.73
C ARG A 128 17.06 8.09 -7.08
N ASP A 129 17.41 8.41 -8.32
CA ASP A 129 17.30 9.72 -8.93
C ASP A 129 15.99 9.81 -9.72
N GLY A 130 15.13 10.76 -9.36
CA GLY A 130 13.85 11.01 -10.05
C GLY A 130 12.63 10.96 -9.14
N PRO A 131 11.42 11.02 -9.72
CA PRO A 131 10.16 10.92 -8.97
C PRO A 131 10.01 9.55 -8.33
N LYS A 132 9.34 9.51 -7.17
CA LYS A 132 8.98 8.24 -6.51
C LYS A 132 7.76 7.59 -7.17
N ALA A 133 7.66 6.27 -7.04
CA ALA A 133 6.47 5.54 -7.44
C ALA A 133 5.29 5.84 -6.49
N PHE A 134 4.11 5.98 -7.07
CA PHE A 134 2.83 5.71 -6.45
C PHE A 134 2.30 4.41 -7.06
N VAL A 135 2.31 3.31 -6.30
CA VAL A 135 1.68 2.05 -6.71
C VAL A 135 0.19 2.17 -6.47
N SER A 136 -0.50 2.88 -7.35
CA SER A 136 -1.87 3.34 -7.09
C SER A 136 -2.94 2.27 -7.31
N GLU A 137 -2.60 1.21 -8.05
CA GLU A 137 -3.47 0.09 -8.31
C GLU A 137 -2.66 -1.19 -8.32
N TYR A 138 -2.97 -2.10 -7.39
CA TYR A 138 -2.48 -3.47 -7.46
C TYR A 138 -3.47 -4.44 -6.83
N ALA A 139 -3.52 -5.65 -7.37
CA ALA A 139 -4.17 -6.80 -6.77
C ALA A 139 -3.73 -8.09 -7.46
N VAL A 140 -3.91 -9.23 -6.79
CA VAL A 140 -3.97 -10.49 -7.52
C VAL A 140 -5.23 -10.51 -8.39
N ASN A 141 -5.08 -10.88 -9.65
CA ASN A 141 -6.19 -10.86 -10.60
C ASN A 141 -7.15 -12.04 -10.38
N ILE A 142 -8.31 -11.97 -11.05
CA ILE A 142 -9.40 -12.94 -10.91
C ILE A 142 -8.99 -14.40 -11.19
N THR A 143 -7.94 -14.64 -11.97
CA THR A 143 -7.48 -15.99 -12.32
C THR A 143 -7.12 -16.80 -11.07
N ASP A 144 -6.45 -16.18 -10.11
CA ASP A 144 -6.07 -16.84 -8.85
C ASP A 144 -6.95 -16.40 -7.68
N ALA A 145 -7.45 -15.16 -7.68
CA ALA A 145 -8.11 -14.59 -6.52
C ALA A 145 -9.57 -15.04 -6.32
N ASN A 146 -10.25 -15.50 -7.39
CA ASN A 146 -11.69 -15.73 -7.39
C ASN A 146 -12.48 -14.53 -6.80
N THR A 147 -13.06 -14.63 -5.59
CA THR A 147 -13.73 -13.48 -4.95
C THR A 147 -12.92 -12.80 -3.84
N GLY A 148 -11.67 -13.23 -3.64
CA GLY A 148 -10.75 -12.72 -2.64
C GLY A 148 -10.39 -13.81 -1.62
N ASN A 149 -9.47 -14.69 -2.00
CA ASN A 149 -9.01 -15.83 -1.19
C ASN A 149 -7.66 -15.59 -0.49
N LEU A 150 -7.24 -16.55 0.33
CA LEU A 150 -5.95 -16.49 1.03
C LEU A 150 -4.76 -16.44 0.05
N LEU A 151 -4.78 -17.18 -1.05
CA LEU A 151 -3.71 -17.20 -2.06
C LEU A 151 -3.41 -15.79 -2.59
N ALA A 152 -4.46 -15.05 -2.94
CA ALA A 152 -4.37 -13.67 -3.40
C ALA A 152 -3.67 -12.78 -2.36
N ALA A 153 -4.14 -12.85 -1.13
CA ALA A 153 -3.60 -12.07 -0.02
C ALA A 153 -2.12 -12.34 0.24
N LEU A 154 -1.67 -13.59 0.14
CA LEU A 154 -0.26 -13.94 0.32
C LEU A 154 0.62 -13.44 -0.84
N GLY A 155 0.10 -13.43 -2.07
CA GLY A 155 0.79 -12.87 -3.23
C GLY A 155 1.01 -11.36 -3.08
N GLU A 156 -0.04 -10.66 -2.66
CA GLU A 156 -0.03 -9.23 -2.35
C GLU A 156 0.90 -8.91 -1.17
N ALA A 157 0.91 -9.74 -0.12
CA ALA A 157 1.79 -9.54 1.02
C ALA A 157 3.27 -9.58 0.61
N GLY A 158 3.67 -10.53 -0.24
CA GLY A 158 5.03 -10.59 -0.78
C GLY A 158 5.42 -9.33 -1.56
N PHE A 159 4.52 -8.85 -2.42
CA PHE A 159 4.72 -7.61 -3.17
C PHE A 159 4.84 -6.40 -2.25
N LEU A 160 3.94 -6.24 -1.27
CA LEU A 160 3.97 -5.13 -0.31
C LEU A 160 5.24 -5.10 0.55
N LEU A 161 5.77 -6.27 0.95
CA LEU A 161 7.06 -6.34 1.63
C LEU A 161 8.20 -5.82 0.74
N GLY A 162 8.13 -6.11 -0.56
CA GLY A 162 9.01 -5.53 -1.57
C GLY A 162 8.92 -4.01 -1.67
N LEU A 163 7.70 -3.47 -1.67
CA LEU A 163 7.48 -2.02 -1.67
C LEU A 163 8.02 -1.37 -0.39
N GLU A 164 7.81 -1.99 0.77
CA GLU A 164 8.33 -1.48 2.05
C GLU A 164 9.86 -1.45 2.08
N LYS A 165 10.52 -2.51 1.58
CA LYS A 165 11.97 -2.58 1.41
C LYS A 165 12.51 -1.48 0.48
N ASN A 166 11.69 -0.99 -0.45
CA ASN A 166 12.03 0.05 -1.43
C ASN A 166 11.28 1.37 -1.17
N SER A 167 10.98 1.69 0.10
CA SER A 167 10.26 2.91 0.48
C SER A 167 11.06 4.21 0.24
N ASP A 168 12.35 4.10 -0.07
CA ASP A 168 13.18 5.18 -0.60
C ASP A 168 12.69 5.64 -1.98
N VAL A 169 12.23 4.72 -2.84
CA VAL A 169 11.75 5.02 -4.21
C VAL A 169 10.25 4.81 -4.40
N VAL A 170 9.55 4.14 -3.48
CA VAL A 170 8.09 3.98 -3.47
C VAL A 170 7.50 4.82 -2.35
N GLY A 171 6.71 5.85 -2.67
CA GLY A 171 6.20 6.78 -1.68
C GLY A 171 4.75 6.57 -1.25
N MET A 172 3.95 5.86 -2.06
CA MET A 172 2.53 5.61 -1.82
C MET A 172 2.12 4.28 -2.46
N VAL A 173 1.12 3.61 -1.88
CA VAL A 173 0.53 2.37 -2.41
C VAL A 173 -0.96 2.31 -2.07
N SER A 174 -1.77 1.82 -3.01
CA SER A 174 -3.22 1.64 -2.85
C SER A 174 -3.67 0.33 -3.50
N TYR A 175 -4.35 -0.52 -2.72
CA TYR A 175 -5.03 -1.70 -3.25
C TYR A 175 -6.21 -1.27 -4.12
N ALA A 176 -6.45 -1.96 -5.23
CA ALA A 176 -7.59 -1.67 -6.10
C ALA A 176 -8.27 -2.94 -6.63
N PRO A 177 -9.61 -2.96 -6.69
CA PRO A 177 -10.54 -1.95 -6.17
C PRO A 177 -10.88 -2.16 -4.68
N LEU A 178 -11.36 -1.09 -4.02
CA LEU A 178 -11.58 -1.09 -2.56
C LEU A 178 -12.91 -1.71 -2.14
N PHE A 179 -13.98 -1.51 -2.92
CA PHE A 179 -15.35 -1.80 -2.50
C PHE A 179 -16.15 -2.55 -3.58
N LEU A 180 -16.70 -3.70 -3.22
CA LEU A 180 -17.61 -4.50 -4.04
C LEU A 180 -19.01 -4.52 -3.45
N ASN A 181 -19.99 -3.99 -4.18
CA ASN A 181 -21.40 -4.28 -3.91
C ASN A 181 -21.76 -5.64 -4.54
N THR A 182 -22.22 -6.60 -3.75
CA THR A 182 -22.52 -7.94 -4.28
C THR A 182 -23.67 -7.99 -5.28
N ASN A 183 -24.47 -6.93 -5.37
CA ASN A 183 -25.54 -6.80 -6.36
C ASN A 183 -25.06 -6.23 -7.72
N ASP A 184 -23.81 -5.76 -7.84
CA ASP A 184 -23.22 -5.24 -9.09
C ASP A 184 -21.72 -5.60 -9.17
N ARG A 185 -21.44 -6.86 -9.51
CA ARG A 185 -20.06 -7.38 -9.60
C ARG A 185 -19.49 -7.15 -10.99
N ARG A 186 -18.73 -6.07 -11.17
CA ARG A 186 -18.09 -5.73 -12.45
C ARG A 186 -16.60 -6.03 -12.53
N TRP A 187 -15.92 -6.01 -11.38
CA TRP A 187 -14.51 -6.33 -11.22
C TRP A 187 -14.35 -7.22 -9.99
N LEU A 188 -13.37 -8.12 -10.00
CA LEU A 188 -13.02 -8.99 -8.89
C LEU A 188 -11.50 -9.23 -8.87
N PRO A 189 -10.90 -9.45 -7.69
CA PRO A 189 -11.48 -9.31 -6.35
C PRO A 189 -11.52 -7.84 -5.88
N ASP A 190 -12.12 -7.58 -4.72
CA ASP A 190 -12.08 -6.30 -4.01
C ASP A 190 -11.70 -6.51 -2.54
N ALA A 191 -11.20 -5.46 -1.88
CA ALA A 191 -10.81 -5.55 -0.47
C ALA A 191 -12.02 -5.70 0.47
N ILE A 192 -13.09 -4.93 0.25
CA ILE A 192 -14.26 -4.89 1.15
C ILE A 192 -15.52 -5.23 0.34
N VAL A 193 -16.20 -6.29 0.74
CA VAL A 193 -17.42 -6.75 0.08
C VAL A 193 -18.62 -6.40 0.95
N PHE A 194 -19.66 -5.82 0.35
CA PHE A 194 -20.84 -5.37 1.07
C PHE A 194 -22.15 -5.59 0.30
N ASN A 195 -23.25 -5.62 1.05
CA ASN A 195 -24.61 -5.52 0.54
C ASN A 195 -25.37 -4.42 1.33
N SER A 196 -26.70 -4.38 1.25
CA SER A 196 -27.49 -3.33 1.90
C SER A 196 -27.40 -3.26 3.43
N SER A 197 -26.91 -4.30 4.11
CA SER A 197 -26.91 -4.37 5.58
C SER A 197 -25.68 -5.05 6.21
N HIS A 198 -24.84 -5.71 5.42
CA HIS A 198 -23.68 -6.46 5.90
C HIS A 198 -22.44 -6.14 5.06
N LEU A 199 -21.27 -6.31 5.66
CA LEU A 199 -19.97 -6.20 5.00
C LEU A 199 -18.98 -7.20 5.58
N TYR A 200 -17.96 -7.56 4.81
CA TYR A 200 -16.78 -8.27 5.28
C TYR A 200 -15.53 -7.81 4.52
N GLY A 201 -14.37 -7.91 5.18
CA GLY A 201 -13.09 -7.72 4.53
C GLY A 201 -12.59 -9.05 3.96
N THR A 202 -12.08 -9.06 2.73
CA THR A 202 -11.37 -10.21 2.18
C THR A 202 -10.03 -10.42 2.90
N PRO A 203 -9.35 -11.57 2.74
CA PRO A 203 -7.98 -11.75 3.20
C PRO A 203 -7.05 -10.61 2.75
N SER A 204 -7.22 -10.07 1.54
CA SER A 204 -6.48 -8.92 1.01
C SER A 204 -6.69 -7.63 1.82
N TYR A 205 -7.91 -7.37 2.32
CA TYR A 205 -8.16 -6.27 3.25
C TYR A 205 -7.37 -6.43 4.55
N TRP A 206 -7.33 -7.65 5.09
CA TRP A 206 -6.57 -7.92 6.32
C TRP A 206 -5.06 -7.79 6.10
N VAL A 207 -4.55 -8.11 4.90
CA VAL A 207 -3.16 -7.82 4.54
C VAL A 207 -2.89 -6.32 4.56
N GLN A 208 -3.78 -5.45 4.05
CA GLN A 208 -3.59 -4.00 4.17
C GLN A 208 -3.47 -3.55 5.64
N GLN A 209 -4.28 -4.14 6.53
CA GLN A 209 -4.25 -3.86 7.97
C GLN A 209 -2.92 -4.28 8.65
N PHE A 210 -2.11 -5.16 8.06
CA PHE A 210 -0.80 -5.52 8.60
C PHE A 210 0.26 -4.44 8.32
N PHE A 211 0.00 -3.54 7.37
CA PHE A 211 0.90 -2.46 6.95
C PHE A 211 0.50 -1.08 7.48
N THR A 212 -0.51 -0.97 8.36
CA THR A 212 -0.94 0.32 8.91
C THR A 212 0.19 1.08 9.61
N GLU A 213 1.05 0.36 10.33
CA GLU A 213 2.20 0.91 11.05
C GLU A 213 3.42 1.15 10.16
N SER A 214 3.39 0.75 8.89
CA SER A 214 4.45 1.04 7.93
C SER A 214 4.51 2.52 7.56
N SER A 215 3.36 3.20 7.59
CA SER A 215 3.29 4.63 7.29
C SER A 215 3.97 5.43 8.41
N GLY A 216 5.05 6.13 8.06
CA GLY A 216 5.87 6.88 9.02
C GLY A 216 6.86 6.03 9.82
N ALA A 217 6.99 4.75 9.52
CA ALA A 217 8.03 3.90 10.12
C ALA A 217 9.40 4.11 9.45
N THR A 218 10.45 3.73 10.17
CA THR A 218 11.80 3.61 9.63
C THR A 218 12.07 2.16 9.24
N LEU A 219 12.41 1.93 7.97
CA LEU A 219 12.89 0.62 7.50
C LEU A 219 14.20 0.27 8.20
N LEU A 220 14.27 -0.94 8.76
CA LEU A 220 15.48 -1.47 9.38
C LEU A 220 16.26 -2.27 8.33
N SER A 221 17.57 -2.02 8.25
CA SER A 221 18.44 -2.79 7.36
C SER A 221 18.43 -4.28 7.73
N SER A 222 18.04 -5.12 6.78
CA SER A 222 17.95 -6.57 6.97
C SER A 222 18.34 -7.30 5.70
N THR A 223 19.05 -8.42 5.87
CA THR A 223 19.43 -9.32 4.77
C THR A 223 18.78 -10.67 4.98
N MET A 224 18.16 -11.22 3.93
CA MET A 224 17.65 -12.58 3.93
C MET A 224 18.70 -13.53 3.33
N GLU A 225 19.02 -14.60 4.04
CA GLU A 225 19.96 -15.63 3.60
C GLU A 225 19.22 -16.96 3.38
N GLY A 226 19.66 -17.75 2.40
CA GLY A 226 19.05 -19.04 2.05
C GLY A 226 18.06 -18.94 0.88
N ASN A 227 17.26 -20.00 0.67
CA ASN A 227 16.27 -20.02 -0.39
C ASN A 227 15.01 -19.22 0.01
N SER A 228 14.86 -18.03 -0.55
CA SER A 228 13.72 -17.11 -0.34
C SER A 228 12.62 -17.22 -1.39
N SER A 229 12.66 -18.20 -2.31
CA SER A 229 11.68 -18.31 -3.42
C SER A 229 10.20 -18.35 -3.03
N TYR A 230 9.92 -18.62 -1.75
CA TYR A 230 8.57 -18.70 -1.17
C TYR A 230 8.47 -17.96 0.18
N VAL A 231 9.53 -17.26 0.61
CA VAL A 231 9.49 -16.44 1.84
C VAL A 231 10.00 -15.06 1.54
N GLU A 232 9.24 -14.07 1.95
CA GLU A 232 9.67 -12.68 1.96
C GLU A 232 9.46 -12.06 3.32
N ALA A 233 10.33 -11.11 3.69
CA ALA A 233 10.28 -10.46 4.99
C ALA A 233 10.84 -9.04 4.95
N SER A 234 10.37 -8.24 5.90
CA SER A 234 10.87 -6.89 6.17
C SER A 234 10.87 -6.63 7.66
N ALA A 235 11.68 -5.66 8.09
CA ALA A 235 11.73 -5.20 9.46
C ALA A 235 11.60 -3.68 9.50
N ILE A 236 10.75 -3.18 10.40
CA ILE A 236 10.55 -1.74 10.60
C ILE A 236 10.66 -1.39 12.08
N SER A 237 10.97 -0.12 12.34
CA SER A 237 10.78 0.51 13.64
C SER A 237 9.83 1.68 13.54
N PHE A 238 8.98 1.85 14.55
CA PHE A 238 8.00 2.92 14.58
C PHE A 238 7.69 3.32 16.02
N GLN A 239 7.18 4.55 16.20
CA GLN A 239 6.72 5.02 17.49
C GLN A 239 5.19 4.93 17.56
N SER A 240 4.67 4.44 18.68
CA SER A 240 3.23 4.46 18.96
C SER A 240 2.99 4.74 20.44
N ASN A 241 2.17 5.75 20.73
CA ASN A 241 1.82 6.18 22.08
C ASN A 241 3.02 6.42 23.01
N GLY A 242 4.10 7.00 22.47
CA GLY A 242 5.33 7.30 23.22
C GLY A 242 6.25 6.10 23.45
N SER A 243 5.94 4.95 22.85
CA SER A 243 6.76 3.75 22.91
C SER A 243 7.35 3.42 21.54
N ASP A 244 8.60 2.96 21.53
CA ASP A 244 9.27 2.50 20.32
C ASP A 244 8.97 1.02 20.09
N TYR A 245 8.74 0.64 18.83
CA TYR A 245 8.47 -0.73 18.45
C TYR A 245 9.43 -1.18 17.36
N ILE A 246 9.82 -2.46 17.42
CA ILE A 246 10.40 -3.19 16.30
C ILE A 246 9.36 -4.21 15.85
N GLN A 247 9.13 -4.28 14.55
CA GLN A 247 8.18 -5.19 13.94
C GLN A 247 8.83 -5.90 12.75
N ILE A 248 8.72 -7.23 12.73
CA ILE A 248 9.09 -8.06 11.58
C ILE A 248 7.82 -8.60 10.99
N LYS A 249 7.72 -8.48 9.66
CA LYS A 249 6.66 -9.07 8.86
C LYS A 249 7.27 -10.09 7.93
N ALA A 250 6.64 -11.24 7.79
CA ALA A 250 7.10 -12.28 6.88
C ALA A 250 5.92 -13.05 6.31
N VAL A 251 5.98 -13.27 4.99
CA VAL A 251 5.05 -14.14 4.28
C VAL A 251 5.72 -15.48 4.00
N ASN A 252 4.96 -16.56 4.17
CA ASN A 252 5.32 -17.90 3.74
C ASN A 252 4.32 -18.35 2.67
N PHE A 253 4.78 -18.43 1.44
CA PHE A 253 4.02 -18.83 0.26
C PHE A 253 4.08 -20.36 0.01
N ALA A 254 4.76 -21.13 0.86
CA ALA A 254 4.86 -22.58 0.75
C ALA A 254 3.80 -23.31 1.58
N ASN A 255 3.52 -24.57 1.21
CA ASN A 255 2.62 -25.48 1.92
C ASN A 255 3.27 -26.19 3.13
N VAL A 256 4.46 -25.75 3.55
CA VAL A 256 5.18 -26.28 4.71
C VAL A 256 5.48 -25.16 5.69
N THR A 257 5.59 -25.51 6.97
CA THR A 257 6.07 -24.59 8.00
C THR A 257 7.51 -24.17 7.69
N VAL A 258 7.78 -22.87 7.79
CA VAL A 258 9.14 -22.34 7.67
C VAL A 258 9.61 -21.78 9.00
N GLU A 259 10.81 -22.17 9.42
CA GLU A 259 11.49 -21.63 10.59
C GLU A 259 12.49 -20.55 10.17
N LEU A 260 12.06 -19.29 10.21
CA LEU A 260 12.94 -18.16 9.89
C LEU A 260 13.82 -17.84 11.11
N LYS A 261 15.12 -18.16 11.01
CA LYS A 261 16.11 -17.82 12.04
C LYS A 261 16.46 -16.33 11.94
N VAL A 262 16.02 -15.55 12.91
CA VAL A 262 16.25 -14.10 12.95
C VAL A 262 17.43 -13.80 13.86
N LYS A 263 18.43 -13.11 13.32
CA LYS A 263 19.56 -12.54 14.08
C LYS A 263 19.40 -11.03 14.15
N MET A 264 19.24 -10.51 15.37
CA MET A 264 19.20 -9.07 15.63
C MET A 264 20.54 -8.60 16.19
N THR A 265 21.00 -7.44 15.75
CA THR A 265 22.23 -6.80 16.25
C THR A 265 21.96 -5.32 16.56
N GLY A 266 22.78 -4.70 17.41
CA GLY A 266 22.61 -3.28 17.79
C GLY A 266 21.49 -3.01 18.79
N LEU A 267 20.97 -4.04 19.47
CA LEU A 267 20.06 -3.88 20.61
C LEU A 267 20.89 -3.84 21.90
N ASP A 268 20.65 -2.83 22.73
CA ASP A 268 21.24 -2.75 24.07
C ASP A 268 20.50 -3.71 25.00
N SER A 269 21.21 -4.74 25.47
CA SER A 269 20.66 -5.79 26.34
C SER A 269 20.66 -5.44 27.82
N SER A 270 20.95 -4.17 28.19
CA SER A 270 21.06 -3.73 29.60
C SER A 270 19.76 -3.17 30.20
N ASN A 271 18.72 -2.88 29.40
CA ASN A 271 17.45 -2.26 29.85
C ASN A 271 16.22 -3.18 29.70
N THR A 272 16.29 -4.39 30.27
CA THR A 272 15.38 -5.50 29.95
C THR A 272 14.16 -5.57 30.86
N LYS A 273 13.25 -4.60 30.78
CA LYS A 273 11.88 -4.82 31.25
C LYS A 273 11.12 -5.63 30.20
N ALA A 274 10.43 -6.70 30.63
CA ALA A 274 9.68 -7.59 29.76
C ALA A 274 8.74 -6.81 28.83
N SER A 275 9.13 -6.66 27.56
CA SER A 275 8.32 -5.97 26.56
C SER A 275 7.11 -6.82 26.18
N ALA A 276 5.95 -6.21 26.01
CA ALA A 276 4.79 -6.90 25.41
C ALA A 276 5.16 -7.38 23.99
N LYS A 277 5.06 -8.69 23.77
CA LYS A 277 5.30 -9.33 22.47
C LYS A 277 3.98 -9.74 21.87
N LYS A 278 3.68 -9.24 20.68
CA LYS A 278 2.47 -9.63 19.94
C LYS A 278 2.84 -10.31 18.64
N LYS A 279 2.18 -11.42 18.34
CA LYS A 279 2.20 -12.08 17.05
C LYS A 279 0.82 -11.99 16.43
N LYS A 280 0.76 -11.66 15.14
CA LYS A 280 -0.45 -11.77 14.32
C LYS A 280 -0.18 -12.72 13.17
N VAL A 281 -1.13 -13.58 12.85
CA VAL A 281 -1.02 -14.51 11.72
C VAL A 281 -2.31 -14.48 10.92
N LEU A 282 -2.19 -14.32 9.60
CA LEU A 282 -3.27 -14.55 8.64
C LEU A 282 -2.97 -15.88 7.92
N THR A 283 -3.85 -16.87 8.06
CA THR A 283 -3.70 -18.21 7.49
C THR A 283 -5.06 -18.90 7.45
N SER A 284 -5.18 -20.02 6.74
CA SER A 284 -6.37 -20.88 6.74
C SER A 284 -5.97 -22.34 6.52
N ALA A 285 -6.96 -23.25 6.60
CA ALA A 285 -6.76 -24.67 6.29
C ALA A 285 -6.51 -24.92 4.79
N SER A 286 -7.17 -24.16 3.92
CA SER A 286 -6.93 -24.17 2.47
C SER A 286 -6.50 -22.79 1.98
N VAL A 287 -5.54 -22.77 1.05
CA VAL A 287 -5.06 -21.53 0.42
C VAL A 287 -6.14 -20.88 -0.46
N MET A 288 -7.17 -21.64 -0.85
CA MET A 288 -8.30 -21.14 -1.64
C MET A 288 -9.50 -20.74 -0.78
N ASP A 289 -9.38 -20.73 0.55
CA ASP A 289 -10.47 -20.30 1.42
C ASP A 289 -10.78 -18.80 1.24
N GLU A 290 -12.05 -18.42 1.42
CA GLU A 290 -12.59 -17.07 1.22
C GLU A 290 -13.50 -16.66 2.37
N ASN A 291 -13.56 -15.36 2.66
CA ASN A 291 -14.61 -14.80 3.53
C ASN A 291 -15.91 -14.65 2.74
N SER A 292 -17.05 -14.74 3.42
CA SER A 292 -18.38 -14.61 2.80
C SER A 292 -19.39 -14.03 3.80
N PHE A 293 -20.62 -13.70 3.37
CA PHE A 293 -21.63 -13.24 4.34
C PHE A 293 -22.05 -14.32 5.35
N SER A 294 -21.98 -15.60 4.99
CA SER A 294 -22.27 -16.70 5.93
C SER A 294 -21.10 -16.98 6.87
N ASN A 295 -19.87 -16.62 6.48
CA ASN A 295 -18.67 -16.74 7.31
C ASN A 295 -17.73 -15.55 7.09
N PRO A 296 -18.07 -14.35 7.63
CA PRO A 296 -17.36 -13.10 7.32
C PRO A 296 -15.97 -13.00 7.95
N GLU A 297 -15.68 -13.89 8.90
CA GLU A 297 -14.46 -13.92 9.68
C GLU A 297 -13.69 -15.25 9.53
N MET A 298 -13.97 -16.02 8.46
CA MET A 298 -13.30 -17.30 8.19
C MET A 298 -11.77 -17.16 8.23
N ILE A 299 -11.28 -16.11 7.56
CA ILE A 299 -9.89 -15.73 7.46
C ILE A 299 -9.78 -14.31 8.00
N LYS A 300 -9.31 -14.21 9.24
CA LYS A 300 -8.96 -12.95 9.88
C LYS A 300 -7.68 -13.10 10.69
N PRO A 301 -7.03 -12.00 11.07
CA PRO A 301 -5.80 -12.04 11.83
C PRO A 301 -5.99 -12.72 13.19
N GLN A 302 -5.21 -13.76 13.45
CA GLN A 302 -5.17 -14.44 14.74
C GLN A 302 -4.05 -13.86 15.60
N GLU A 303 -4.40 -13.29 16.75
CA GLU A 303 -3.43 -12.72 17.69
C GLU A 303 -2.99 -13.73 18.75
N SER A 304 -1.70 -13.72 19.09
CA SER A 304 -1.11 -14.51 20.17
C SER A 304 0.09 -13.79 20.78
N ILE A 305 0.61 -14.32 21.89
CA ILE A 305 1.86 -13.84 22.48
C ILE A 305 3.01 -14.20 21.53
N GLY A 306 3.79 -13.20 21.15
CA GLY A 306 4.91 -13.37 20.23
C GLY A 306 6.20 -13.83 20.90
N VAL A 307 7.11 -14.41 20.10
CA VAL A 307 8.50 -14.63 20.48
C VAL A 307 9.36 -13.67 19.65
N MET A 308 9.99 -12.73 20.33
CA MET A 308 11.05 -11.87 19.80
C MET A 308 12.02 -11.63 20.95
N SER A 309 13.08 -12.44 21.03
CA SER A 309 14.12 -12.28 22.04
C SER A 309 15.01 -11.09 21.68
N GLU A 310 15.94 -10.72 22.57
CA GLU A 310 16.93 -9.66 22.32
C GLU A 310 18.08 -10.06 21.40
N GLY A 311 18.28 -11.36 21.24
CA GLY A 311 19.27 -11.92 20.33
C GLY A 311 18.61 -12.71 19.22
N ASN A 312 19.15 -13.90 18.99
CA ASN A 312 18.62 -14.78 17.97
C ASN A 312 17.29 -15.40 18.45
N PHE A 313 16.32 -15.48 17.55
CA PHE A 313 15.11 -16.24 17.77
C PHE A 313 14.63 -16.89 16.48
N THR A 314 13.76 -17.88 16.62
CA THR A 314 13.10 -18.51 15.50
C THR A 314 11.71 -17.93 15.33
N PHE A 315 11.46 -17.33 14.17
CA PHE A 315 10.12 -16.89 13.76
C PHE A 315 9.46 -18.00 12.94
N VAL A 316 8.57 -18.75 13.58
CA VAL A 316 7.85 -19.85 12.94
C VAL A 316 6.67 -19.32 12.11
N LEU A 317 6.73 -19.58 10.80
CA LEU A 317 5.72 -19.23 9.81
C LEU A 317 4.94 -20.49 9.41
N PRO A 318 3.64 -20.61 9.75
CA PRO A 318 2.80 -21.71 9.27
C PRO A 318 2.77 -21.81 7.74
N PRO A 319 2.36 -22.96 7.17
CA PRO A 319 2.05 -23.06 5.75
C PRO A 319 1.11 -21.95 5.30
N TYR A 320 1.34 -21.38 4.11
CA TYR A 320 0.47 -20.36 3.51
C TYR A 320 0.02 -19.27 4.50
N SER A 321 0.98 -18.54 5.04
CA SER A 321 0.69 -17.56 6.09
C SER A 321 1.37 -16.23 5.88
N PHE A 322 0.72 -15.17 6.36
CA PHE A 322 1.35 -13.88 6.56
C PHE A 322 1.41 -13.59 8.06
N SER A 323 2.62 -13.40 8.58
CA SER A 323 2.86 -13.29 10.02
C SER A 323 3.56 -11.98 10.35
N VAL A 324 3.14 -11.35 11.44
CA VAL A 324 3.83 -10.23 12.08
C VAL A 324 4.25 -10.66 13.48
N THR A 325 5.46 -10.29 13.89
CA THR A 325 5.86 -10.28 15.30
C THR A 325 6.39 -8.89 15.65
N ARG A 326 6.02 -8.37 16.81
CA ARG A 326 6.50 -7.07 17.29
C ARG A 326 6.84 -7.08 18.77
N ARG A 327 7.79 -6.22 19.15
CA ARG A 327 8.21 -5.95 20.53
C ARG A 327 8.27 -4.45 20.77
N CYS A 328 8.01 -4.05 22.01
CA CYS A 328 8.34 -2.71 22.50
C CYS A 328 9.84 -2.64 22.83
N ARG A 329 10.50 -1.56 22.44
CA ARG A 329 11.81 -1.14 22.95
C ARG A 329 11.50 -0.15 24.08
N LEU A 330 11.70 -0.57 25.33
CA LEU A 330 11.52 0.29 26.50
C LEU A 330 12.78 1.13 26.74
#